data_AF-A0A7Y5W2L8-F1
#
_entry.id   AF-A0A7Y5W2L8-F1
#
_cell.length_a   1.000
_cell.length_b   1.000
_cell.length_c   1.000
_cell.angle_alpha   90.00
_cell.angle_beta   90.00
_cell.angle_gamma   90.00
#
_symmetry.space_group_name_H-M   'P 1'
#
loop_
_entity.id
_entity.type
_entity.pdbx_description
1 polymer ?
#
loop_
_entity_poly.entity_id
_entity_poly.type
_entity_poly.pdbx_seq_one_letter_code
_entity_poly.pdbx_strand_id
1 'polypeptide(L)'
;MSQPELVQRAYTAIMRHSVEHGVAPHFTTLAREIGVTPDDALDLQGEAAKAAVGCWISHDTDYIHSFAPFSNLPTQYRLSVDGVEKWYGQ
;
A
#
# COMPACT_ATOMS: atom_id res chain seq x y z
N MET A 1 -15.52 -7.39 12.65
CA MET A 1 -15.45 -6.28 11.67
C MET A 1 -16.11 -6.75 10.40
N SER A 2 -16.84 -5.88 9.72
CA SER A 2 -17.40 -6.19 8.40
C SER A 2 -16.28 -6.22 7.33
N GLN A 3 -16.53 -6.86 6.18
CA GLN A 3 -15.56 -6.88 5.08
C GLN A 3 -15.16 -5.46 4.60
N PRO A 4 -16.10 -4.50 4.41
CA PRO A 4 -15.73 -3.13 4.05
C PRO A 4 -14.82 -2.45 5.07
N GLU A 5 -15.04 -2.67 6.37
CA GLU A 5 -14.16 -2.13 7.42
C GLU A 5 -12.74 -2.69 7.35
N LEU A 6 -12.59 -3.99 7.04
CA LEU A 6 -11.28 -4.62 6.89
C LEU A 6 -10.54 -4.09 5.65
N VAL A 7 -11.23 -3.90 4.53
CA VAL A 7 -10.66 -3.31 3.32
C VAL A 7 -10.21 -1.86 3.58
N GLN A 8 -11.04 -1.05 4.25
CA GLN A 8 -10.66 0.31 4.62
C GLN A 8 -9.45 0.33 5.57
N ARG A 9 -9.36 -0.62 6.51
CA ARG A 9 -8.22 -0.76 7.41
C ARG A 9 -6.95 -1.13 6.66
N ALA A 10 -7.01 -2.06 5.71
CA ALA A 10 -5.88 -2.43 4.86
C ALA A 10 -5.42 -1.24 3.99
N TYR A 11 -6.35 -0.54 3.33
CA TYR A 11 -6.06 0.69 2.59
C TYR A 11 -5.32 1.72 3.45
N THR A 12 -5.84 1.96 4.65
CA THR A 12 -5.25 2.94 5.58
C THR A 12 -3.86 2.51 6.05
N ALA A 13 -3.66 1.21 6.31
CA ALA A 13 -2.37 0.68 6.72
C ALA A 13 -1.32 0.80 5.60
N ILE A 14 -1.66 0.46 4.35
CA ILE A 14 -0.79 0.63 3.18
C ILE A 14 -0.34 2.10 3.04
N MET A 15 -1.29 3.03 3.15
CA MET A 15 -1.01 4.47 3.03
C MET A 15 -0.13 4.99 4.17
N ARG A 16 -0.43 4.62 5.42
CA ARG A 16 0.38 5.00 6.58
C ARG A 16 1.79 4.44 6.50
N HIS A 17 1.93 3.15 6.20
CA HIS A 17 3.22 2.51 6.03
C HIS A 17 4.04 3.19 4.93
N SER A 18 3.39 3.56 3.81
CA SER A 18 4.05 4.33 2.74
C SER A 18 4.58 5.66 3.27
N VAL A 19 3.77 6.46 3.97
CA VAL A 19 4.17 7.74 4.58
C VAL A 19 5.24 7.59 5.67
N GLU A 20 5.27 6.48 6.40
CA GLU A 20 6.27 6.27 7.44
C GLU A 20 7.60 5.81 6.83
N HIS A 21 7.56 4.90 5.86
CA HIS A 21 8.73 4.15 5.42
C HIS A 21 9.28 4.56 4.05
N GLY A 22 8.54 5.28 3.22
CA GLY A 22 8.99 5.62 1.85
C GLY A 22 8.47 4.68 0.78
N VAL A 23 7.88 3.55 1.16
CA VAL A 23 7.52 2.44 0.28
C VAL A 23 6.26 1.75 0.82
N ALA A 24 5.39 1.24 -0.05
CA ALA A 24 4.25 0.44 0.38
C ALA A 24 4.69 -0.92 0.99
N PRO A 25 3.93 -1.48 1.96
CA PRO A 25 4.30 -2.72 2.61
C PRO A 25 4.09 -3.93 1.69
N HIS A 26 4.88 -4.98 1.89
CA HIS A 26 4.53 -6.32 1.41
C HIS A 26 3.34 -6.88 2.20
N PHE A 27 2.51 -7.74 1.59
CA PHE A 27 1.30 -8.26 2.23
C PHE A 27 1.57 -8.99 3.57
N THR A 28 2.73 -9.62 3.74
CA THR A 28 3.14 -10.23 5.01
C THR A 28 3.39 -9.20 6.12
N THR A 29 3.92 -8.02 5.75
CA THR A 29 4.09 -6.89 6.69
C THR A 29 2.73 -6.30 7.04
N LEU A 30 1.88 -6.12 6.02
CA LEU A 30 0.50 -5.68 6.20
C LEU A 30 -0.28 -6.60 7.15
N ALA A 31 -0.14 -7.93 6.99
CA ALA A 31 -0.77 -8.93 7.84
C ALA A 31 -0.46 -8.71 9.32
N ARG A 32 0.82 -8.46 9.65
CA ARG A 32 1.27 -8.17 11.01
C ARG A 32 0.69 -6.85 11.54
N GLU A 33 0.59 -5.82 10.70
CA GLU A 33 0.07 -4.51 11.09
C GLU A 33 -1.43 -4.53 11.40
N ILE A 34 -2.20 -5.31 10.63
CA ILE A 34 -3.66 -5.41 10.82
C ILE A 34 -4.07 -6.58 11.72
N GLY A 35 -3.16 -7.51 12.01
CA GLY A 35 -3.38 -8.64 12.91
C GLY A 35 -4.18 -9.78 12.27
N VAL A 36 -3.86 -10.12 11.03
CA VAL A 36 -4.49 -11.23 10.27
C VAL A 36 -3.44 -12.16 9.68
N THR A 37 -3.86 -13.24 9.02
CA THR A 37 -2.94 -14.16 8.34
C THR A 37 -2.35 -13.52 7.08
N PRO A 38 -1.20 -13.99 6.58
CA PRO A 38 -0.67 -13.54 5.28
C PRO A 38 -1.66 -13.71 4.12
N ASP A 39 -2.38 -14.82 4.06
CA ASP A 39 -3.34 -15.09 2.98
C ASP A 39 -4.51 -14.09 3.03
N ASP A 40 -5.09 -13.86 4.22
CA ASP A 40 -6.13 -12.83 4.41
C ASP A 40 -5.62 -11.43 4.03
N ALA A 41 -4.36 -11.12 4.35
CA ALA A 41 -3.77 -9.82 4.03
C ALA A 41 -3.52 -9.65 2.53
N LEU A 42 -3.18 -10.71 1.82
CA LEU A 42 -3.03 -10.70 0.36
C LEU A 42 -4.37 -10.41 -0.32
N ASP A 43 -5.44 -11.08 0.12
CA ASP A 43 -6.80 -10.81 -0.37
C ASP A 43 -7.23 -9.37 -0.07
N LEU A 44 -7.00 -8.90 1.16
CA LEU A 44 -7.29 -7.53 1.57
C LEU A 44 -6.45 -6.48 0.80
N GLN A 45 -5.20 -6.79 0.46
CA GLN A 45 -4.37 -5.94 -0.41
C GLN A 45 -5.02 -5.81 -1.79
N GLY A 46 -5.49 -6.92 -2.36
CA GLY A 46 -6.20 -6.92 -3.64
C GLY A 46 -7.48 -6.09 -3.61
N GLU A 47 -8.29 -6.23 -2.57
CA GLU A 47 -9.52 -5.43 -2.40
C GLU A 47 -9.22 -3.95 -2.15
N ALA A 48 -8.20 -3.63 -1.37
CA ALA A 48 -7.75 -2.25 -1.15
C ALA A 48 -7.23 -1.62 -2.46
N ALA A 49 -6.52 -2.39 -3.29
CA ALA A 49 -6.06 -1.96 -4.60
C ALA A 49 -7.23 -1.66 -5.55
N LYS A 50 -8.30 -2.47 -5.55
CA LYS A 50 -9.52 -2.22 -6.33
C LYS A 50 -10.26 -0.95 -5.87
N ALA A 51 -10.17 -0.63 -4.58
CA ALA A 51 -10.77 0.58 -4.00
C ALA A 51 -9.90 1.84 -4.22
N ALA A 52 -8.63 1.70 -4.60
CA ALA A 52 -7.73 2.82 -4.82
C ALA A 52 -8.03 3.54 -6.14
N VAL A 53 -7.71 4.84 -6.17
CA VAL A 53 -7.84 5.68 -7.38
C VAL A 53 -6.91 5.19 -8.50
N GLY A 54 -5.74 4.68 -8.12
CA GLY A 54 -4.78 4.04 -9.02
C GLY A 54 -3.86 3.11 -8.22
N CYS A 55 -3.69 1.89 -8.71
CA CYS A 55 -2.81 0.90 -8.09
C CYS A 55 -2.24 -0.04 -9.16
N TRP A 56 -0.96 -0.39 -9.02
CA TRP A 56 -0.33 -1.45 -9.79
C TRP A 56 0.31 -2.45 -8.84
N ILE A 57 -0.10 -3.72 -8.96
CA ILE A 57 0.51 -4.84 -8.26
C ILE A 57 1.35 -5.63 -9.26
N SER A 58 2.56 -6.01 -8.86
CA SER A 58 3.44 -6.87 -9.64
C SER A 58 2.83 -8.26 -9.78
N HIS A 59 2.74 -8.76 -11.02
CA HIS A 59 2.14 -10.06 -11.32
C HIS A 59 2.90 -11.24 -10.69
N ASP A 60 4.22 -11.12 -10.52
CA ASP A 60 5.08 -12.27 -10.16
C ASP A 60 5.44 -12.31 -8.67
N THR A 61 5.16 -11.24 -7.94
CA THR A 61 5.73 -11.04 -6.59
C THR A 61 4.76 -10.47 -5.57
N ASP A 62 3.54 -10.10 -5.99
CA ASP A 62 2.54 -9.45 -5.16
C ASP A 62 3.02 -8.12 -4.52
N TYR A 63 4.16 -7.59 -4.96
CA TYR A 63 4.61 -6.26 -4.57
C TYR A 63 3.67 -5.21 -5.15
N ILE A 64 3.26 -4.28 -4.29
CA ILE A 64 2.69 -3.02 -4.74
C ILE A 64 3.80 -2.24 -5.45
N HIS A 65 3.66 -1.96 -6.75
CA HIS A 65 4.56 -1.06 -7.48
C HIS A 65 4.12 0.39 -7.34
N SER A 66 2.82 0.65 -7.40
CA SER A 66 2.25 1.97 -7.15
C SER A 66 0.93 1.85 -6.41
N PHE A 67 0.69 2.82 -5.53
CA PHE A 67 -0.56 2.97 -4.81
C PHE A 67 -0.78 4.47 -4.63
N ALA A 68 -1.66 5.05 -5.45
CA ALA A 68 -1.79 6.49 -5.57
C ALA A 68 -1.94 7.18 -4.21
N PRO A 69 -1.18 8.27 -3.95
CA PRO A 69 -0.34 9.01 -4.90
C PRO A 69 1.09 8.47 -5.05
N PHE A 70 1.47 7.42 -4.32
CA PHE A 70 2.85 6.95 -4.23
C PHE A 70 3.23 5.94 -5.32
N SER A 71 4.50 5.99 -5.71
CA SER A 71 5.18 4.97 -6.50
C SER A 71 6.36 4.43 -5.70
N ASN A 72 6.48 3.10 -5.64
CA ASN A 72 7.65 2.41 -5.10
C ASN A 72 8.80 2.36 -6.12
N LEU A 73 8.51 2.62 -7.39
CA LEU A 73 9.50 2.75 -8.45
C LEU A 73 9.88 4.23 -8.66
N PRO A 74 11.15 4.55 -8.96
CA PRO A 74 11.55 5.90 -9.30
C PRO A 74 10.76 6.46 -10.48
N THR A 75 10.21 7.66 -10.31
CA THR A 75 9.57 8.44 -11.36
C THR A 75 10.15 9.85 -11.40
N GLN A 76 9.71 10.68 -12.36
CA GLN A 76 10.09 12.09 -12.40
C GLN A 76 9.40 12.93 -11.31
N TYR A 77 8.35 12.41 -10.67
CA TYR A 77 7.60 13.10 -9.64
C TYR A 77 8.21 12.78 -8.27
N ARG A 78 8.84 13.77 -7.64
CA ARG A 78 9.30 13.68 -6.24
C ARG A 78 8.19 14.18 -5.32
N LEU A 79 7.88 13.41 -4.29
CA LEU A 79 6.91 13.80 -3.27
C LEU A 79 7.61 14.07 -1.96
N SER A 80 7.11 15.10 -1.26
CA SER A 80 7.47 15.37 0.13
C SER A 80 6.25 15.21 1.04
N VAL A 81 6.51 14.70 2.24
CA VAL A 81 5.52 14.65 3.32
C VAL A 81 6.17 15.29 4.54
N ASP A 82 5.51 16.30 5.11
CA ASP A 82 6.00 17.09 6.25
C ASP A 82 7.44 17.62 6.07
N GLY A 83 7.79 18.01 4.83
CA GLY A 83 9.10 18.57 4.48
C GLY A 83 10.21 17.52 4.26
N VAL A 84 9.93 16.23 4.43
CA VAL A 84 10.87 15.15 4.09
C VAL A 84 10.63 14.73 2.63
N GLU A 85 11.68 14.60 1.83
CA GLU A 85 11.59 14.14 0.43
C GLU A 85 12.23 12.76 0.26
N LYS A 86 11.42 11.70 0.27
CA LYS A 86 11.90 10.32 0.05
C LYS A 86 10.97 9.45 -0.80
N TRP A 87 9.92 10.03 -1.37
CA TRP A 87 8.89 9.33 -2.14
C TRP A 87 8.92 9.71 -3.62
N TYR A 88 8.37 8.82 -4.44
CA TYR A 88 8.02 9.10 -5.82
C TYR A 88 6.50 9.14 -5.99
N GLY A 89 6.02 9.94 -6.95
CA GLY A 89 4.62 9.97 -7.38
C GLY A 89 4.33 9.01 -8.52
N GLN A 90 3.08 8.54 -8.63
CA GLN A 90 2.59 7.78 -9.79
C GLN A 90 2.46 8.64 -11.04
#